data_AF-A0A495IMB3-F1
#
_entry.id   AF-A0A495IMB3-F1
#
_cell.length_a   1.000
_cell.length_b   1.000
_cell.length_c   1.000
_cell.angle_alpha   90.00
_cell.angle_beta   90.00
_cell.angle_gamma   90.00
#
_symmetry.space_group_name_H-M   'P 1'
#
loop_
_entity.id
_entity.type
_entity.pdbx_description
1 polymer ?
#
loop_
_entity_poly.entity_id
_entity_poly.type
_entity_poly.pdbx_seq_one_letter_code
_entity_poly.pdbx_strand_id
1 'polypeptide(L)'
;MTDSPDPIMLNIDQTEGVYLVTTMNGSAYVIDFDKMTARRTPNPDDDDDEKNLRKDGEERSLLGMSRVAIGADMVMILDIRGDGIPTRRWTSMVIRIERLQ
;
A
#
# COMPACT_ATOMS: atom_id res chain seq x y z
N MET A 1 5.61 -13.10 -30.52
CA MET A 1 4.68 -13.41 -29.41
C MET A 1 5.47 -13.31 -28.13
N THR A 2 5.54 -12.12 -27.55
CA THR A 2 6.07 -11.92 -26.19
C THR A 2 4.86 -11.84 -25.29
N ASP A 3 4.50 -12.97 -24.69
CA ASP A 3 3.57 -13.02 -23.59
C ASP A 3 4.32 -12.44 -22.37
N SER A 4 4.49 -11.12 -22.37
CA SER A 4 4.89 -10.43 -21.15
C SER A 4 3.71 -10.59 -20.20
N PRO A 5 3.90 -11.17 -19.00
CA PRO A 5 2.80 -11.24 -18.04
C PRO A 5 2.31 -9.81 -17.84
N ASP A 6 1.01 -9.58 -18.02
CA ASP A 6 0.41 -8.30 -17.74
C ASP A 6 0.90 -7.83 -16.37
N PRO A 7 1.42 -6.60 -16.24
CA PRO A 7 1.94 -6.12 -14.98
C PRO A 7 0.84 -6.27 -13.92
N ILE A 8 1.15 -6.94 -12.80
CA ILE A 8 0.21 -7.09 -11.69
C ILE A 8 -0.23 -5.67 -11.29
N MET A 9 -1.52 -5.40 -11.49
CA MET A 9 -2.10 -4.10 -11.31
C MET A 9 -3.36 -4.21 -10.48
N LEU A 10 -3.43 -3.41 -9.41
CA LEU A 10 -4.59 -3.34 -8.54
C LEU A 10 -5.31 -2.00 -8.74
N ASN A 11 -6.63 -2.07 -8.80
CA ASN A 11 -7.52 -0.91 -8.83
C ASN A 11 -8.54 -1.05 -7.71
N ILE A 12 -8.71 -0.01 -6.89
CA ILE A 12 -9.52 -0.05 -5.68
C ILE A 12 -10.99 -0.44 -5.95
N ASP A 13 -11.55 -0.05 -7.09
CA ASP A 13 -12.95 -0.34 -7.43
C ASP A 13 -13.17 -1.74 -8.02
N GLN A 14 -12.09 -2.49 -8.28
CA GLN A 14 -12.13 -3.76 -9.04
C GLN A 14 -11.33 -4.87 -8.38
N THR A 15 -10.77 -4.62 -7.19
CA THR A 15 -9.92 -5.55 -6.46
C THR A 15 -10.62 -5.95 -5.17
N GLU A 16 -10.60 -7.23 -4.85
CA GLU A 16 -11.15 -7.81 -3.62
C GLU A 16 -10.08 -8.63 -2.91
N GLY A 17 -10.21 -8.79 -1.60
CA GLY A 17 -9.28 -9.53 -0.76
C GLY A 17 -8.14 -8.68 -0.19
N VAL A 18 -7.15 -9.37 0.36
CA VAL A 18 -6.04 -8.75 1.09
C VAL A 18 -4.76 -8.89 0.29
N TYR A 19 -4.00 -7.80 0.19
CA TYR A 19 -2.74 -7.74 -0.56
C TYR A 19 -1.60 -7.20 0.28
N LEU A 20 -0.43 -7.79 0.15
CA LEU A 20 0.84 -7.26 0.62
C LEU A 20 1.56 -6.56 -0.54
N VAL A 21 1.77 -5.26 -0.40
CA VAL A 21 2.49 -4.42 -1.37
C VAL A 21 3.81 -3.99 -0.75
N THR A 22 4.93 -4.42 -1.34
CA THR A 22 6.28 -4.04 -0.89
C THR A 22 6.86 -2.97 -1.79
N THR A 23 7.46 -1.96 -1.19
CA THR A 23 8.04 -0.79 -1.87
C THR A 23 9.55 -0.80 -1.82
N MET A 24 10.21 -0.05 -2.70
CA MET A 24 11.65 -0.08 -2.93
C MET A 24 12.49 0.25 -1.69
N ASN A 25 11.93 0.99 -0.73
CA ASN A 25 12.63 1.28 0.54
C ASN A 25 12.44 0.18 1.60
N GLY A 26 11.87 -0.97 1.23
CA GLY A 26 11.59 -2.09 2.13
C GLY A 26 10.30 -1.96 2.95
N SER A 27 9.56 -0.84 2.84
CA SER A 27 8.27 -0.72 3.53
C SER A 27 7.23 -1.63 2.89
N ALA A 28 6.41 -2.26 3.73
CA ALA A 28 5.32 -3.13 3.31
C ALA A 28 3.97 -2.55 3.70
N TYR A 29 2.96 -2.75 2.84
CA TYR A 29 1.59 -2.31 3.07
C TYR A 29 0.66 -3.51 2.93
N VAL A 30 -0.08 -3.81 3.99
CA VAL A 30 -1.23 -4.73 3.93
C VAL A 30 -2.45 -3.89 3.58
N ILE A 31 -3.03 -4.16 2.41
CA ILE A 31 -4.22 -3.49 1.89
C ILE A 31 -5.35 -4.51 1.88
N ASP A 32 -6.38 -4.26 2.66
CA ASP A 32 -7.60 -5.06 2.70
C ASP A 32 -8.67 -4.31 1.91
N PHE A 33 -8.96 -4.78 0.69
CA PHE A 33 -9.97 -4.18 -0.17
C PHE A 33 -11.40 -4.53 0.26
N ASP A 34 -11.58 -5.63 1.00
CA ASP A 34 -12.91 -6.03 1.49
C ASP A 34 -13.36 -5.11 2.64
N LYS A 35 -12.42 -4.73 3.50
CA LYS A 35 -12.67 -3.80 4.63
C LYS A 35 -12.36 -2.35 4.30
N MET A 36 -11.77 -2.07 3.14
CA MET A 36 -11.25 -0.76 2.77
C MET A 36 -10.31 -0.20 3.85
N THR A 37 -9.28 -0.97 4.20
CA THR A 37 -8.25 -0.55 5.16
C THR A 37 -6.83 -0.76 4.61
N ALA A 38 -5.88 -0.02 5.16
CA ALA A 38 -4.48 -0.19 4.91
C ALA A 38 -3.68 -0.13 6.22
N ARG A 39 -2.65 -0.98 6.32
CA ARG A 39 -1.67 -0.99 7.41
C ARG A 39 -0.27 -0.99 6.82
N ARG A 40 0.57 -0.07 7.28
CA ARG A 40 1.99 -0.04 6.91
C ARG A 40 2.82 -0.75 7.96
N THR A 41 3.77 -1.57 7.51
CA THR A 41 4.92 -2.01 8.30
C THR A 41 6.17 -1.33 7.70
N PRO A 42 6.99 -0.63 8.50
CA PRO A 42 8.23 -0.04 8.01
C PRO A 42 9.20 -1.13 7.56
N ASN A 43 10.29 -0.73 6.90
CA ASN A 43 11.35 -1.67 6.57
C ASN A 43 11.95 -2.23 7.87
N PRO A 44 11.89 -3.56 8.12
CA PRO A 44 12.40 -4.15 9.35
C PRO A 44 13.92 -4.06 9.49
N ASP A 45 14.64 -3.88 8.37
CA ASP A 45 16.10 -3.82 8.31
C ASP A 45 16.63 -2.37 8.28
N ASP A 46 15.76 -1.37 8.47
CA ASP A 46 16.15 0.04 8.52
C ASP A 46 16.26 0.50 9.97
N ASP A 47 17.48 0.68 10.45
CA ASP A 47 17.78 1.15 11.81
C ASP A 47 17.47 2.65 12.02
N ASP A 48 17.05 3.35 10.97
CA ASP A 48 16.69 4.77 11.02
C ASP A 48 15.25 4.96 11.53
N ASP A 49 15.13 5.13 12.84
CA ASP A 49 13.87 5.40 13.53
C ASP A 49 13.13 6.65 13.03
N GLU A 50 13.81 7.61 12.38
CA GLU A 50 13.16 8.81 11.83
C GLU A 50 12.23 8.50 10.64
N LYS A 51 12.41 7.33 10.00
CA LYS A 51 11.55 6.86 8.90
C LYS A 51 10.32 6.11 9.39
N ASN A 52 10.23 5.82 10.69
CA ASN A 52 9.04 5.24 11.30
C ASN A 52 7.94 6.30 11.36
N LEU A 53 6.79 5.97 10.79
CA LEU A 53 5.64 6.85 10.86
C LEU A 53 4.91 6.59 12.18
N ARG A 54 4.36 7.66 12.77
CA ARG A 54 3.62 7.60 14.05
C ARG A 54 2.50 6.55 14.12
N LYS A 55 2.09 5.98 12.99
CA LYS A 55 0.95 5.07 12.81
C LYS A 55 1.31 3.78 12.08
N ASP A 56 2.59 3.44 12.04
CA ASP A 56 3.04 2.13 11.60
C ASP A 56 2.45 1.01 12.49
N GLY A 57 2.11 -0.12 11.87
CA GLY A 57 1.47 -1.26 12.52
C GLY A 57 -0.03 -1.09 12.80
N GLU A 58 -0.58 0.11 12.67
CA GLU A 58 -2.00 0.38 12.89
C GLU A 58 -2.81 0.34 11.57
N GLU A 59 -3.98 -0.29 11.59
CA GLU A 59 -4.93 -0.26 10.47
C GLU A 59 -5.61 1.11 10.36
N ARG A 60 -5.78 1.58 9.12
CA ARG A 60 -6.39 2.89 8.80
C ARG A 60 -7.37 2.76 7.65
N SER A 61 -8.46 3.53 7.69
CA SER A 61 -9.45 3.52 6.62
C SER A 61 -8.83 4.04 5.32
N LEU A 62 -8.99 3.25 4.26
CA LEU A 62 -8.61 3.57 2.90
C LEU A 62 -9.81 4.20 2.20
N LEU A 63 -9.70 5.48 1.89
CA LEU A 63 -10.75 6.25 1.23
C LEU A 63 -10.62 6.21 -0.30
N GLY A 64 -9.43 5.89 -0.79
CA GLY A 64 -9.11 5.91 -2.20
C GLY A 64 -7.65 5.53 -2.44
N MET A 65 -7.34 5.11 -3.67
CA MET A 65 -5.97 4.78 -4.04
C MET A 65 -5.78 5.00 -5.53
N SER A 66 -4.56 5.35 -5.94
CA SER A 66 -4.18 5.28 -7.34
C SER A 66 -4.10 3.82 -7.80
N ARG A 67 -3.99 3.62 -9.11
CA ARG A 67 -3.56 2.33 -9.65
C ARG A 67 -2.25 1.90 -8.98
N VAL A 68 -2.23 0.68 -8.45
CA VAL A 68 -1.01 0.08 -7.88
C VAL A 68 -0.40 -0.78 -8.97
N ALA A 69 0.87 -0.56 -9.29
CA ALA A 69 1.59 -1.32 -10.31
C ALA A 69 3.05 -1.47 -9.89
N ILE A 70 3.63 -2.64 -10.14
CA ILE A 70 5.08 -2.82 -10.00
C ILE A 70 5.80 -1.84 -10.94
N GLY A 71 6.81 -1.16 -10.43
CA GLY A 71 7.57 -0.16 -11.18
C GLY A 71 7.04 1.27 -11.08
N ALA A 72 5.95 1.51 -10.35
CA ALA A 72 5.38 2.84 -10.14
C ALA A 72 5.22 3.18 -8.65
N ASP A 73 5.21 4.47 -8.33
CA ASP A 73 4.86 4.96 -7.00
C ASP A 73 3.37 4.72 -6.73
N MET A 74 3.02 4.37 -5.48
CA MET A 74 1.64 4.21 -5.05
C MET A 74 1.17 5.45 -4.28
N VAL A 75 -0.06 5.86 -4.53
CA VAL A 75 -0.73 6.96 -3.83
C VAL A 75 -1.96 6.43 -3.10
N MET A 76 -1.99 6.58 -1.78
CA MET A 76 -3.15 6.25 -0.95
C MET A 76 -3.81 7.52 -0.41
N ILE A 77 -5.14 7.47 -0.29
CA ILE A 77 -5.95 8.46 0.42
C ILE A 77 -6.47 7.77 1.68
N LEU A 78 -6.00 8.21 2.84
CA LEU A 78 -6.26 7.56 4.12
C LEU A 78 -6.97 8.50 5.08
N ASP A 79 -7.87 7.98 5.90
CA ASP A 79 -8.30 8.65 7.13
C ASP A 79 -7.36 8.29 8.28
N ILE A 80 -6.30 9.07 8.42
CA ILE A 80 -5.29 8.84 9.47
C ILE A 80 -5.82 9.26 10.85
N ARG A 81 -6.75 10.21 10.91
CA ARG A 81 -7.21 10.83 12.16
C ARG A 81 -8.47 10.16 12.72
N GLY A 82 -9.24 9.50 11.87
CA GLY A 82 -10.57 8.98 12.19
C GLY A 82 -11.66 10.04 12.18
N ASP A 83 -11.40 11.20 11.57
CA ASP A 83 -12.32 12.34 11.50
C ASP A 83 -12.90 12.53 10.08
N GLY A 84 -12.62 11.62 9.16
CA GLY A 84 -13.04 11.67 7.76
C GLY A 84 -12.21 12.62 6.89
N ILE A 85 -11.21 13.32 7.43
CA ILE A 85 -10.38 14.25 6.64
C ILE A 85 -9.30 13.47 5.88
N PRO A 86 -9.28 13.53 4.52
CA PRO A 86 -8.38 12.72 3.72
C PRO A 86 -6.93 13.18 3.86
N THR A 87 -6.04 12.22 4.11
CA THR A 87 -4.59 12.40 4.06
C THR A 87 -4.03 11.65 2.87
N ARG A 88 -3.31 12.36 1.98
CA ARG A 88 -2.62 11.74 0.84
C ARG A 88 -1.24 11.23 1.28
N ARG A 89 -0.92 9.98 0.92
CA ARG A 89 0.39 9.36 1.15
C ARG A 89 0.98 8.87 -0.16
N TRP A 90 2.21 9.27 -0.44
CA TRP A 90 3.01 8.75 -1.56
C TRP A 90 4.03 7.77 -1.02
N THR A 91 4.19 6.65 -1.71
CA THR A 91 5.24 5.68 -1.42
C THR A 91 6.38 5.83 -2.41
N SER A 92 7.51 5.17 -2.11
CA SER A 92 8.46 4.82 -3.17
C SER A 92 7.86 3.76 -4.09
N MET A 93 8.53 3.53 -5.22
CA MET A 93 8.17 2.56 -6.23
C MET A 93 7.80 1.19 -5.63
N VAL A 94 6.68 0.62 -6.09
CA VAL A 94 6.27 -0.75 -5.74
C VAL A 94 7.17 -1.75 -6.46
N ILE A 95 7.68 -2.72 -5.70
CA ILE A 95 8.57 -3.78 -6.23
C ILE A 95 7.95 -5.17 -6.15
N ARG A 96 6.92 -5.36 -5.31
CA ARG A 96 6.24 -6.65 -5.13
C ARG A 96 4.79 -6.47 -4.72
N ILE A 97 3.92 -7.32 -5.27
CA ILE A 97 2.50 -7.38 -4.92
C ILE A 97 2.15 -8.86 -4.71
N GLU A 98 1.58 -9.20 -3.56
CA GLU A 98 1.19 -10.56 -3.19
C GLU A 98 -0.22 -10.55 -2.64
N ARG A 99 -1.07 -11.50 -3.04
CA ARG A 99 -2.37 -11.71 -2.39
C ARG A 99 -2.17 -12.55 -1.14
N LEU A 100 -2.67 -12.07 -0.01
CA LEU A 100 -2.78 -12.82 1.24
C LEU A 100 -4.14 -13.51 1.22
N GLN A 101 -4.15 -14.83 1.41
CA GLN A 101 -5.25 -15.77 1.14
C GLN A 101 -6.65 -15.27 1.51
#